data_AF-A0A183D1E6-F1
#
_entry.id   AF-A0A183D1E6-F1
#
_cell.length_a   1.000
_cell.length_b   1.000
_cell.length_c   1.000
_cell.angle_alpha   90.00
_cell.angle_beta   90.00
_cell.angle_gamma   90.00
#
_symmetry.space_group_name_H-M   'P 1'
#
loop_
_entity.id
_entity.type
_entity.pdbx_description
1 polymer ?
#
loop_
_entity_poly.entity_id
_entity_poly.type
_entity_poly.pdbx_seq_one_letter_code
_entity_poly.pdbx_strand_id
1 'polypeptide(L)'
;MSVALMHRVAGRHETAPIKEFTWGVASRSCSVRIPRKTADEGMGYFEDRRPASNCDPYLVTMALARTVCLNERKLSLTYTPK
;
A
#
# COMPACT_ATOMS: atom_id res chain seq x y z
N MET A 1 -9.08 -12.62 -7.42
CA MET A 1 -8.09 -12.50 -6.33
C MET A 1 -7.22 -13.75 -6.34
N SER A 2 -5.92 -13.60 -6.57
CA SER A 2 -4.98 -14.72 -6.73
C SER A 2 -4.56 -15.31 -5.37
N VAL A 3 -4.55 -16.64 -5.30
CA VAL A 3 -4.25 -17.49 -4.13
C VAL A 3 -2.86 -17.21 -3.52
N ALA A 4 -1.93 -16.63 -4.29
CA ALA A 4 -0.57 -16.30 -3.84
C ALA A 4 -0.49 -15.18 -2.78
N LEU A 5 -1.47 -14.27 -2.74
CA LEU A 5 -1.44 -13.10 -1.84
C LEU A 5 -1.80 -13.47 -0.39
N MET A 6 -2.64 -14.51 -0.20
CA MET A 6 -3.03 -15.01 1.13
C MET A 6 -1.86 -15.62 1.91
N HIS A 7 -0.93 -16.31 1.26
CA HIS A 7 0.21 -16.93 1.94
C HIS A 7 1.30 -15.91 2.33
N ARG A 8 1.45 -14.81 1.57
CA ARG A 8 2.46 -13.77 1.87
C ARG A 8 2.01 -12.82 2.96
N VAL A 9 0.72 -12.46 3.03
CA VAL A 9 0.19 -11.36 3.86
C VAL A 9 -0.55 -11.89 5.10
N ALA A 10 0.05 -12.88 5.76
CA ALA A 10 -0.52 -13.59 6.91
C ALA A 10 0.06 -13.16 8.28
N GLY A 11 0.86 -12.09 8.34
CA GLY A 11 1.45 -11.61 9.60
C GLY A 11 2.70 -12.35 10.08
N ARG A 12 3.09 -13.46 9.43
CA ARG A 12 4.20 -14.33 9.86
C ARG A 12 5.57 -14.03 9.24
N HIS A 13 5.64 -13.18 8.22
CA HIS A 13 6.88 -12.82 7.51
C HIS A 13 6.92 -11.33 7.15
N GLU A 14 7.30 -10.47 8.10
CA GLU A 14 7.58 -9.03 7.85
C GLU A 14 6.47 -8.27 7.07
N THR A 15 5.22 -8.67 7.22
CA THR A 15 4.10 -8.15 6.43
C THR A 15 2.86 -8.03 7.31
N ALA A 16 2.19 -6.88 7.23
CA ALA A 16 0.96 -6.63 7.98
C ALA A 16 -0.16 -7.59 7.55
N PRO A 17 -1.09 -7.95 8.45
CA PRO A 17 -2.24 -8.77 8.10
C PRO A 17 -3.15 -8.07 7.07
N ILE A 18 -3.64 -8.82 6.07
CA ILE A 18 -4.38 -8.26 4.92
C ILE A 18 -5.68 -7.52 5.29
N LYS A 19 -6.25 -7.81 6.46
CA LYS A 19 -7.52 -7.23 6.92
C LYS A 19 -7.36 -5.93 7.68
N GLU A 20 -6.15 -5.60 8.14
CA GLU A 20 -5.92 -4.43 8.97
C GLU A 20 -4.90 -3.51 8.31
N PHE A 21 -5.26 -2.23 8.24
CA PHE A 21 -4.34 -1.20 7.78
C PHE A 21 -3.49 -0.70 8.95
N THR A 22 -2.17 -0.82 8.82
CA THR A 22 -1.21 -0.36 9.84
C THR A 22 -0.11 0.48 9.20
N TRP A 23 0.43 1.44 9.95
CA TRP A 23 1.57 2.26 9.52
C TRP A 23 2.55 2.49 10.66
N GLY A 24 3.81 2.77 10.36
CA GLY A 24 4.81 3.06 11.39
C GLY A 24 6.14 3.60 10.88
N VAL A 25 6.87 4.27 11.77
CA VAL A 25 8.22 4.80 11.49
C VAL A 25 9.25 3.69 11.60
N ALA A 26 10.05 3.51 10.55
CA ALA A 26 11.07 2.46 10.43
C ALA A 26 10.56 1.00 10.61
N SER A 27 9.24 0.80 10.72
CA SER A 27 8.66 -0.53 10.91
C SER A 27 8.60 -1.31 9.59
N ARG A 28 9.19 -2.51 9.59
CA ARG A 28 9.10 -3.44 8.46
C ARG A 28 7.90 -4.39 8.55
N SER A 29 7.07 -4.33 9.58
CA SER A 29 5.93 -5.24 9.75
C SER A 29 4.56 -4.57 9.55
N CYS A 30 4.54 -3.32 9.06
CA CYS A 30 3.33 -2.54 8.83
C CYS A 30 2.93 -2.51 7.33
N SER A 31 1.69 -2.08 7.06
CA SER A 31 1.18 -1.92 5.69
C SER A 31 1.87 -0.77 4.95
N VAL A 32 2.04 0.37 5.61
CA VAL A 32 2.74 1.55 5.08
C VAL A 32 3.91 1.93 5.98
N ARG A 33 5.12 1.99 5.43
CA ARG A 33 6.33 2.37 6.16
C ARG A 33 6.68 3.82 5.92
N ILE A 34 7.01 4.54 6.99
CA ILE A 34 7.66 5.85 6.91
C ILE A 34 9.15 5.66 7.21
N PRO A 35 10.07 5.94 6.28
CA PRO A 35 11.51 5.88 6.55
C PRO A 35 11.90 6.79 7.72
N ARG A 36 12.87 6.37 8.54
CA ARG A 36 13.31 7.15 9.71
C ARG A 36 13.76 8.56 9.30
N LYS A 37 14.56 8.66 8.23
CA LYS A 37 14.99 9.95 7.65
C LYS A 37 13.81 10.87 7.32
N THR A 38 12.75 10.35 6.71
CA THR A 38 11.54 11.13 6.40
C THR A 38 10.81 11.59 7.65
N ALA A 39 10.75 10.75 8.69
CA ALA A 39 10.16 11.14 9.97
C ALA A 39 11.00 12.22 10.67
N ASP A 40 12.33 12.09 10.65
CA ASP A 40 13.27 13.03 11.27
C ASP A 40 13.28 14.39 10.54
N GLU A 41 13.21 14.38 9.20
CA GLU A 41 13.20 15.60 8.37
C GLU A 41 11.81 16.25 8.24
N GLY A 42 10.74 15.54 8.63
CA GLY A 42 9.36 16.01 8.49
C GLY A 42 8.85 16.09 7.04
N MET A 43 9.66 15.68 6.07
CA MET A 43 9.33 15.68 4.64
C MET A 43 9.99 14.49 3.93
N GLY A 44 9.39 14.03 2.84
CA GLY A 44 9.89 12.89 2.07
C GLY A 44 8.75 12.04 1.51
N TYR A 45 8.83 10.73 1.73
CA TYR A 45 7.92 9.77 1.13
C TYR A 45 7.49 8.68 2.12
N PHE A 46 6.37 8.02 1.82
CA PHE A 46 5.95 6.79 2.48
C PHE A 46 6.05 5.62 1.48
N GLU A 47 6.16 4.41 2.00
CA GLU A 47 6.23 3.19 1.20
C GLU A 47 5.00 2.33 1.47
N ASP A 48 4.12 2.16 0.48
CA ASP A 48 3.04 1.16 0.55
C ASP A 48 3.61 -0.22 0.21
N ARG A 49 3.55 -1.13 1.18
CA ARG A 49 4.16 -2.47 1.11
C ARG A 49 3.13 -3.58 0.88
N ARG A 50 1.88 -3.20 0.63
CA ARG A 50 0.77 -4.12 0.32
C ARG A 50 0.77 -4.66 -1.12
N PRO A 51 1.23 -3.92 -2.15
CA PRO A 51 1.26 -4.45 -3.52
C PRO A 51 2.16 -5.70 -3.62
N ALA A 52 1.60 -6.79 -4.13
CA ALA A 52 2.34 -8.00 -4.41
C ALA A 52 3.11 -7.90 -5.73
N SER A 53 4.14 -8.72 -5.94
CA SER A 53 4.98 -8.68 -7.15
C SER A 53 4.24 -8.89 -8.47
N ASN A 54 3.02 -9.44 -8.43
CA ASN A 54 2.17 -9.66 -9.58
C ASN A 54 1.11 -8.56 -9.80
N CYS A 55 1.20 -7.43 -9.08
CA CYS A 55 0.28 -6.32 -9.27
C CYS A 55 0.54 -5.58 -10.60
N ASP A 56 -0.53 -5.05 -11.20
CA ASP A 56 -0.39 -4.11 -12.32
C ASP A 56 0.11 -2.75 -11.78
N PRO A 57 1.29 -2.26 -12.21
CA PRO A 57 1.86 -1.02 -11.70
C PRO A 57 1.00 0.21 -12.02
N TYR A 58 0.28 0.23 -13.14
CA TYR A 58 -0.58 1.35 -13.52
C TYR A 58 -1.82 1.42 -12.63
N LEU A 59 -2.43 0.26 -12.33
CA LEU A 59 -3.58 0.22 -11.44
C LEU A 59 -3.21 0.60 -10.00
N VAL A 60 -2.04 0.15 -9.53
CA VAL A 60 -1.55 0.50 -8.18
C VAL A 60 -1.26 1.98 -8.04
N THR A 61 -0.52 2.56 -8.99
CA THR A 61 -0.18 4.00 -8.96
C THR A 61 -1.43 4.87 -9.10
N MET A 62 -2.36 4.50 -9.99
CA MET A 62 -3.66 5.16 -10.12
C MET A 62 -4.45 5.11 -8.82
N ALA A 63 -4.54 3.94 -8.17
CA ALA A 63 -5.27 3.79 -6.91
C ALA A 63 -4.68 4.66 -5.79
N LEU A 64 -3.35 4.74 -5.70
CA LEU A 64 -2.63 5.60 -4.76
C LEU A 64 -2.94 7.08 -5.00
N ALA A 65 -2.78 7.56 -6.24
CA ALA A 65 -3.02 8.95 -6.59
C ALA A 65 -4.49 9.34 -6.34
N ARG A 66 -5.44 8.50 -6.73
CA ARG A 66 -6.88 8.76 -6.55
C ARG A 66 -7.27 8.82 -5.07
N THR A 67 -6.69 7.94 -4.25
CA THR A 67 -6.99 7.86 -2.82
C THR A 67 -6.33 9.00 -2.04
N VAL A 68 -5.07 9.31 -2.31
CA VAL A 68 -4.27 10.27 -1.51
C VAL A 68 -4.45 11.71 -2.00
N CYS A 69 -4.48 11.93 -3.31
CA CYS A 69 -4.45 13.28 -3.89
C CYS A 69 -5.82 13.76 -4.37
N LEU A 70 -6.70 12.85 -4.81
CA LEU A 70 -7.96 13.21 -5.47
C LEU A 70 -9.22 12.93 -4.62
N ASN A 71 -9.07 12.40 -3.40
CA ASN A 71 -10.14 12.11 -2.43
C ASN A 71 -11.31 11.27 -2.99
N GLU A 72 -11.02 10.38 -3.94
CA GLU A 72 -12.04 9.53 -4.57
C GLU A 72 -12.27 8.26 -3.74
N ARG A 73 -13.39 8.19 -3.01
CA ARG A 73 -13.68 7.08 -2.07
C ARG A 73 -14.19 5.79 -2.73
N LYS A 74 -14.55 5.83 -4.01
CA LYS A 74 -15.02 4.66 -4.78
C LYS A 74 -14.06 4.37 -5.92
N LEU A 75 -13.09 3.50 -5.66
CA LEU A 75 -12.35 2.84 -6.73
C LEU A 75 -13.28 1.78 -7.33
N SER A 76 -13.98 2.13 -8.42
CA SER A 76 -14.59 1.11 -9.26
C SER A 76 -13.46 0.24 -9.83
N LEU A 77 -13.59 -1.08 -9.70
CA LEU A 77 -12.67 -2.07 -10.29
C LEU A 77 -12.61 -1.98 -11.82
N THR A 78 -13.53 -1.23 -12.43
CA THR A 78 -13.54 -0.83 -13.83
C THR A 78 -13.16 0.65 -13.92
N TYR A 79 -11.96 0.92 -14.46
CA TYR A 79 -11.63 2.23 -15.01
C TYR A 79 -12.21 2.27 -16.42
N THR A 80 -13.33 2.98 -16.58
CA THR A 80 -13.84 3.34 -17.90
C THR A 80 -13.41 4.78 -18.13
N PRO A 81 -12.39 5.05 -18.97
CA PRO A 81 -12.06 6.41 -19.34
C PRO A 81 -13.32 7.03 -19.97
N LYS A 82 -13.63 8.27 -19.58
CA LYS A 82 -14.68 9.07 -20.22
C LYS A 82 -14.18 9.63 -21.55
#